data_AF-V2Y1Z1-F1
#
_entry.id   AF-V2Y1Z1-F1
#
_cell.length_a   1.000
_cell.length_b   1.000
_cell.length_c   1.000
_cell.angle_alpha   90.00
_cell.angle_beta   90.00
_cell.angle_gamma   90.00
#
_symmetry.space_group_name_H-M   'P 1'
#
loop_
_entity.id
_entity.type
_entity.pdbx_description
1 polymer ?
#
loop_
_entity_poly.entity_id
_entity_poly.type
_entity_poly.pdbx_seq_one_letter_code
_entity_poly.pdbx_strand_id
1 'polypeptide(L)'
;MRKMKTSLLVLLSVIGIVFAGTGLKDFNPLKNISNVKTYAETESKSSIDIKSIPEYSGTPYVVINGGKPSFSEKDKERVEEYSELDKYGRCGTAFANVSKELMPTKPRESIREVRPSGWHTVKYEKIIEDRYLYNRCHLIAYKLAGENANEKNLITGTRYFNVEGMLPFEDEVADYVNATGNHVLYRVRPIFKGSDLVARGVQMEAESVEDNGKGVSFNVYCYNVQPGIRINYKDGSSQPESEVVANKNKQSKKENDRKSKKSKKVVVDNGVKVSVHYIANTNTKKFHLSTCRSVKLMKAKNMYKSDNRKELIDSGYVPCKICRP
;
A
#
# COMPACT_ATOMS: atom_id res chain seq x y z
N MET A 1 -45.88 23.55 -5.03
CA MET A 1 -46.91 23.01 -4.09
C MET A 1 -46.69 21.50 -3.93
N ARG A 2 -46.56 21.02 -2.67
CA ARG A 2 -46.87 19.68 -2.08
C ARG A 2 -46.58 18.39 -2.90
N LYS A 3 -46.16 17.22 -2.39
CA LYS A 3 -45.80 16.58 -1.09
C LYS A 3 -45.34 15.15 -1.50
N MET A 4 -44.18 14.62 -1.08
CA MET A 4 -43.97 13.64 0.01
C MET A 4 -44.86 12.38 0.09
N LYS A 5 -44.16 11.21 0.12
CA LYS A 5 -44.41 9.90 0.78
C LYS A 5 -45.49 8.95 0.23
N THR A 6 -45.09 7.72 -0.16
CA THR A 6 -45.48 6.41 0.44
C THR A 6 -45.21 5.22 -0.50
N SER A 7 -44.40 4.25 -0.05
CA SER A 7 -44.62 2.81 -0.30
C SER A 7 -43.62 1.99 0.50
N LEU A 8 -43.95 1.85 1.78
CA LEU A 8 -43.47 0.83 2.71
C LEU A 8 -44.69 -0.09 2.90
N LEU A 9 -44.78 -1.22 2.18
CA LEU A 9 -45.73 -2.33 2.45
C LEU A 9 -45.67 -3.40 1.35
N VAL A 10 -44.52 -4.07 1.18
CA VAL A 10 -44.49 -5.43 0.59
C VAL A 10 -43.37 -6.22 1.27
N LEU A 11 -43.59 -6.65 2.51
CA LEU A 11 -42.90 -7.82 3.08
C LEU A 11 -43.63 -8.32 4.36
N LEU A 12 -44.96 -8.51 4.28
CA LEU A 12 -45.75 -9.13 5.35
C LEU A 12 -46.75 -10.15 4.76
N SER A 13 -46.26 -11.05 3.92
CA SER A 13 -47.10 -12.11 3.36
C SER A 13 -46.36 -13.42 3.08
N VAL A 14 -45.39 -13.80 3.92
CA VAL A 14 -44.87 -15.18 3.97
C VAL A 14 -44.48 -15.57 5.41
N ILE A 15 -45.41 -15.49 6.36
CA ILE A 15 -45.38 -16.35 7.55
C ILE A 15 -46.82 -16.77 7.81
N GLY A 16 -47.28 -17.71 7.00
CA GLY A 16 -48.52 -18.41 7.19
C GLY A 16 -48.34 -19.79 6.61
N ILE A 17 -48.47 -20.81 7.47
CA ILE A 17 -48.42 -22.24 7.17
C ILE A 17 -47.00 -22.83 7.16
N VAL A 18 -46.47 -23.22 8.33
CA VAL A 18 -46.33 -24.62 8.76
C VAL A 18 -46.04 -24.60 10.26
N PHE A 19 -46.90 -25.22 11.07
CA PHE A 19 -46.61 -26.12 12.20
C PHE A 19 -47.82 -26.16 13.13
N ALA A 20 -48.68 -27.13 12.83
CA ALA A 20 -49.60 -27.68 13.79
C ALA A 20 -48.80 -28.44 14.87
N GLY A 21 -49.18 -28.23 16.13
CA GLY A 21 -48.99 -29.19 17.22
C GLY A 21 -47.55 -29.49 17.66
N THR A 22 -47.06 -28.76 18.65
CA THR A 22 -46.62 -29.27 19.97
C THR A 22 -46.07 -28.10 20.79
N GLY A 23 -46.34 -28.13 22.09
CA GLY A 23 -46.22 -26.98 22.99
C GLY A 23 -44.81 -26.42 23.12
N LEU A 24 -44.70 -25.09 23.01
CA LEU A 24 -43.58 -24.30 23.49
C LEU A 24 -44.16 -23.05 24.17
N LYS A 25 -44.22 -23.09 25.50
CA LYS A 25 -44.28 -21.88 26.31
C LYS A 25 -42.90 -21.22 26.24
N ASP A 26 -42.88 -19.91 26.09
CA ASP A 26 -41.71 -19.02 26.13
C ASP A 26 -40.78 -19.00 24.89
N PHE A 27 -41.28 -18.43 23.79
CA PHE A 27 -40.43 -17.83 22.76
C PHE A 27 -40.54 -16.30 22.82
N ASN A 28 -39.55 -15.65 23.43
CA ASN A 28 -39.42 -14.19 23.46
C ASN A 28 -38.14 -13.82 22.69
N PRO A 29 -38.22 -13.38 21.42
CA PRO A 29 -37.06 -13.23 20.53
C PRO A 29 -36.16 -12.04 20.89
N LEU A 30 -36.44 -11.34 21.98
CA LEU A 30 -35.74 -10.13 22.42
C LEU A 30 -34.90 -10.31 23.69
N LYS A 31 -34.79 -11.53 24.24
CA LYS A 31 -34.02 -11.77 25.48
C LYS A 31 -32.54 -12.13 25.25
N ASN A 32 -32.08 -12.22 24.00
CA ASN A 32 -30.70 -12.58 23.63
C ASN A 32 -29.88 -11.45 22.99
N ILE A 33 -30.33 -10.19 23.10
CA ILE A 33 -29.62 -9.01 22.57
C ILE A 33 -28.69 -8.37 23.63
N SER A 34 -28.58 -8.95 24.83
CA SER A 34 -27.76 -8.39 25.92
C SER A 34 -26.26 -8.70 25.85
N ASN A 35 -25.76 -9.39 24.82
CA ASN A 35 -24.34 -9.70 24.66
C ASN A 35 -23.69 -9.16 23.38
N VAL A 36 -24.37 -8.29 22.63
CA VAL A 36 -23.68 -7.49 21.60
C VAL A 36 -22.93 -6.38 22.32
N LYS A 37 -21.66 -6.63 22.67
CA LYS A 37 -20.74 -5.55 22.98
C LYS A 37 -20.51 -4.76 21.69
N THR A 38 -21.31 -3.72 21.50
CA THR A 38 -21.01 -2.62 20.60
C THR A 38 -19.77 -1.93 21.18
N TYR A 39 -18.60 -2.34 20.71
CA TYR A 39 -17.37 -1.61 20.97
C TYR A 39 -17.45 -0.33 20.13
N ALA A 40 -17.86 0.76 20.78
CA ALA A 40 -17.69 2.08 20.24
C ALA A 40 -16.20 2.29 19.94
N GLU A 41 -15.88 2.48 18.66
CA GLU A 41 -14.55 2.85 18.17
C GLU A 41 -14.00 4.01 19.00
N THR A 42 -13.08 3.67 19.89
CA THR A 42 -12.10 4.59 20.44
C THR A 42 -10.73 4.14 19.95
N GLU A 43 -10.59 4.06 18.61
CA GLU A 43 -9.28 4.00 18.00
C GLU A 43 -8.63 5.38 18.11
N SER A 44 -7.52 5.44 18.84
CA SER A 44 -6.59 6.54 18.78
C SER A 44 -6.10 6.70 17.33
N LYS A 45 -6.65 7.73 16.70
CA LYS A 45 -6.49 8.16 15.31
C LYS A 45 -5.06 8.59 14.98
N SER A 46 -4.10 7.68 14.96
CA SER A 46 -2.80 7.94 14.31
C SER A 46 -2.91 7.65 12.81
N SER A 47 -3.84 8.32 12.12
CA SER A 47 -3.81 8.35 10.66
C SER A 47 -2.51 9.03 10.23
N ILE A 48 -1.65 8.34 9.51
CA ILE A 48 -0.46 8.97 8.91
C ILE A 48 -0.92 10.16 8.08
N ASP A 49 -0.35 11.32 8.35
CA ASP A 49 -0.54 12.48 7.48
C ASP A 49 0.14 12.20 6.14
N ILE A 50 -0.64 12.11 5.07
CA ILE A 50 -0.13 11.94 3.70
C ILE A 50 0.96 12.97 3.36
N LYS A 51 0.87 14.18 3.91
CA LYS A 51 1.85 15.24 3.65
C LYS A 51 3.20 14.99 4.30
N SER A 52 3.28 14.15 5.33
CA SER A 52 4.54 13.79 5.98
C SER A 52 5.27 12.64 5.26
N ILE A 53 4.58 11.93 4.36
CA ILE A 53 5.17 10.86 3.56
C ILE A 53 6.03 11.52 2.47
N PRO A 54 7.34 11.20 2.40
CA PRO A 54 8.21 11.69 1.33
C PRO A 54 7.66 11.37 -0.06
N GLU A 55 7.91 12.24 -1.04
CA GLU A 55 7.57 11.92 -2.43
C GLU A 55 8.37 10.70 -2.93
N TYR A 56 7.77 9.93 -3.83
CA TYR A 56 8.43 8.80 -4.44
C TYR A 56 9.70 9.24 -5.18
N SER A 57 10.84 8.68 -4.77
CA SER A 57 12.17 9.04 -5.28
C SER A 57 12.88 7.88 -5.99
N GLY A 58 12.15 6.80 -6.30
CA GLY A 58 12.68 5.61 -7.00
C GLY A 58 12.77 4.35 -6.14
N THR A 59 12.48 4.43 -4.84
CA THR A 59 12.40 3.25 -3.95
C THR A 59 10.95 2.83 -3.74
N PRO A 60 10.65 1.51 -3.73
CA PRO A 60 9.27 1.01 -3.65
C PRO A 60 8.59 1.32 -2.31
N TYR A 61 9.37 1.58 -1.26
CA TYR A 61 8.89 1.97 0.06
C TYR A 61 9.82 2.98 0.74
N VAL A 62 9.36 3.52 1.87
CA VAL A 62 10.14 4.29 2.85
C VAL A 62 9.83 3.83 4.26
N VAL A 63 10.82 3.89 5.14
CA VAL A 63 10.62 3.67 6.58
C VAL A 63 9.97 4.92 7.17
N ILE A 64 8.94 4.72 7.98
CA ILE A 64 8.22 5.79 8.66
C ILE A 64 8.19 5.50 10.17
N ASN A 65 7.96 6.54 10.98
CA ASN A 65 7.96 6.42 12.44
C ASN A 65 9.23 5.72 13.01
N GLY A 66 10.39 5.90 12.37
CA GLY A 66 11.64 5.23 12.75
C GLY A 66 11.59 3.70 12.66
N GLY A 67 10.67 3.13 11.87
CA GLY A 67 10.45 1.69 11.76
C GLY A 67 9.65 1.11 12.91
N LYS A 68 9.14 1.92 13.83
CA LYS A 68 8.44 1.44 15.02
C LYS A 68 6.95 1.27 14.74
N PRO A 69 6.38 0.05 14.87
CA PRO A 69 4.95 -0.14 14.78
C PRO A 69 4.24 0.51 15.99
N SER A 70 2.93 0.72 15.86
CA SER A 70 2.09 1.32 16.91
C SER A 70 1.00 0.37 17.40
N PHE A 71 1.39 -0.86 17.73
CA PHE A 71 0.49 -1.84 18.35
C PHE A 71 0.31 -1.58 19.85
N SER A 72 -0.82 -2.02 20.38
CA SER A 72 -1.18 -1.98 21.79
C SER A 72 -1.33 -3.40 22.35
N GLU A 73 -1.30 -3.55 23.66
CA GLU A 73 -1.52 -4.87 24.30
C GLU A 73 -2.86 -5.50 23.90
N LYS A 74 -3.89 -4.68 23.65
CA LYS A 74 -5.20 -5.17 23.19
C LYS A 74 -5.16 -5.78 21.79
N ASP A 75 -4.19 -5.41 20.96
CA ASP A 75 -4.06 -5.98 19.63
C ASP A 75 -3.67 -7.47 19.67
N LYS A 76 -3.04 -7.93 20.77
CA LYS A 76 -2.70 -9.35 20.97
C LYS A 76 -3.92 -10.25 21.15
N GLU A 77 -5.06 -9.68 21.55
CA GLU A 77 -6.32 -10.41 21.73
C GLU A 77 -7.12 -10.55 20.43
N ARG A 78 -6.73 -9.81 19.38
CA ARG A 78 -7.40 -9.83 18.07
C ARG A 78 -6.81 -10.94 17.22
N VAL A 79 -7.63 -11.54 16.35
CA VAL A 79 -7.20 -12.62 15.44
C VAL A 79 -7.07 -12.08 14.03
N GLU A 80 -8.17 -11.65 13.43
CA GLU A 80 -8.20 -11.19 12.05
C GLU A 80 -9.40 -10.25 11.86
N GLU A 81 -9.15 -9.08 11.28
CA GLU A 81 -10.18 -8.05 11.10
C GLU A 81 -9.99 -7.27 9.79
N TYR A 82 -11.09 -7.05 9.09
CA TYR A 82 -11.14 -6.25 7.87
C TYR A 82 -12.19 -5.15 8.03
N SER A 83 -11.78 -3.90 7.83
CA SER A 83 -12.71 -2.77 7.87
C SER A 83 -13.81 -2.91 6.81
N GLU A 84 -15.00 -2.39 7.13
CA GLU A 84 -16.02 -2.18 6.11
C GLU A 84 -15.50 -1.28 4.99
N LEU A 85 -16.03 -1.49 3.78
CA LEU A 85 -15.76 -0.59 2.68
C LEU A 85 -16.32 0.79 3.00
N ASP A 86 -15.56 1.83 2.70
CA ASP A 86 -16.06 3.19 2.91
C ASP A 86 -17.12 3.60 1.88
N LYS A 87 -17.65 4.82 2.00
CA LYS A 87 -18.70 5.34 1.09
C LYS A 87 -18.31 5.41 -0.40
N TYR A 88 -17.03 5.23 -0.74
CA TYR A 88 -16.51 5.18 -2.11
C TYR A 88 -16.20 3.73 -2.56
N GLY A 89 -16.54 2.72 -1.75
CA GLY A 89 -16.23 1.32 -2.01
C GLY A 89 -14.75 0.98 -1.81
N ARG A 90 -14.05 1.70 -0.92
CA ARG A 90 -12.61 1.53 -0.69
C ARG A 90 -12.36 0.70 0.56
N CYS A 91 -11.40 -0.21 0.50
CA CYS A 91 -10.96 -0.96 1.68
C CYS A 91 -10.40 -0.01 2.75
N GLY A 92 -10.74 -0.27 4.01
CA GLY A 92 -10.10 0.35 5.16
C GLY A 92 -8.91 -0.46 5.67
N THR A 93 -8.59 -0.28 6.96
CA THR A 93 -7.54 -1.03 7.64
C THR A 93 -7.84 -2.52 7.65
N ALA A 94 -6.81 -3.33 7.40
CA ALA A 94 -6.84 -4.77 7.66
C ALA A 94 -5.81 -5.12 8.74
N PHE A 95 -6.15 -6.08 9.59
CA PHE A 95 -5.33 -6.53 10.71
C PHE A 95 -5.36 -8.05 10.78
N ALA A 96 -4.23 -8.65 11.11
CA ALA A 96 -4.13 -10.07 11.46
C ALA A 96 -3.06 -10.26 12.53
N ASN A 97 -3.34 -11.12 13.50
CA ASN A 97 -2.35 -11.72 14.39
C ASN A 97 -1.88 -13.02 13.73
N VAL A 98 -0.90 -12.88 12.83
CA VAL A 98 -0.47 -13.94 11.91
C VAL A 98 0.18 -15.07 12.70
N SER A 99 -0.31 -16.29 12.49
CA SER A 99 0.18 -17.51 13.11
C SER A 99 0.10 -18.69 12.15
N LYS A 100 0.65 -19.85 12.54
CA LYS A 100 0.56 -21.08 11.74
C LYS A 100 -0.88 -21.52 11.50
N GLU A 101 -1.77 -21.29 12.46
CA GLU A 101 -3.19 -21.63 12.42
C GLU A 101 -3.95 -20.76 11.41
N LEU A 102 -3.56 -19.49 11.26
CA LEU A 102 -4.18 -18.56 10.32
C LEU A 102 -3.67 -18.75 8.88
N MET A 103 -2.44 -19.24 8.73
CA MET A 103 -1.84 -19.50 7.41
C MET A 103 -2.63 -20.56 6.60
N PRO A 104 -2.66 -20.44 5.26
CA PRO A 104 -3.45 -21.32 4.42
C PRO A 104 -2.94 -22.77 4.45
N THR A 105 -3.87 -23.71 4.58
CA THR A 105 -3.63 -25.16 4.41
C THR A 105 -4.03 -25.68 3.03
N LYS A 106 -4.64 -24.83 2.21
CA LYS A 106 -5.12 -25.16 0.86
C LYS A 106 -4.40 -24.30 -0.19
N PRO A 107 -4.45 -24.67 -1.48
CA PRO A 107 -3.99 -23.81 -2.56
C PRO A 107 -4.87 -22.57 -2.72
N ARG A 108 -4.26 -21.47 -3.19
CA ARG A 108 -4.98 -20.24 -3.54
C ARG A 108 -5.87 -20.46 -4.76
N GLU A 109 -7.12 -19.98 -4.68
CA GLU A 109 -8.05 -20.02 -5.80
C GLU A 109 -8.08 -18.68 -6.57
N SER A 110 -8.93 -18.60 -7.59
CA SER A 110 -9.06 -17.41 -8.42
C SER A 110 -9.79 -16.28 -7.71
N ILE A 111 -9.17 -15.10 -7.66
CA ILE A 111 -9.80 -13.85 -7.19
C ILE A 111 -10.29 -12.94 -8.33
N ARG A 112 -10.42 -13.50 -9.55
CA ARG A 112 -10.71 -12.72 -10.76
C ARG A 112 -12.05 -12.01 -10.77
N GLU A 113 -12.97 -12.33 -9.87
CA GLU A 113 -14.31 -11.71 -9.84
C GLU A 113 -14.33 -10.40 -9.05
N VAL A 114 -13.47 -10.26 -8.04
CA VAL A 114 -13.40 -9.05 -7.22
C VAL A 114 -12.96 -7.85 -8.05
N ARG A 115 -13.67 -6.72 -7.92
CA ARG A 115 -13.37 -5.45 -8.60
C ARG A 115 -13.19 -4.37 -7.54
N PRO A 116 -11.97 -4.17 -7.02
CA PRO A 116 -11.73 -3.11 -6.05
C PRO A 116 -12.06 -1.73 -6.60
N SER A 117 -12.17 -0.73 -5.73
CA SER A 117 -12.28 0.67 -6.16
C SER A 117 -11.18 1.07 -7.15
N GLY A 118 -11.56 1.81 -8.18
CA GLY A 118 -10.67 2.24 -9.27
C GLY A 118 -10.22 1.14 -10.22
N TRP A 119 -10.73 -0.10 -10.08
CA TRP A 119 -10.29 -1.23 -10.88
C TRP A 119 -10.69 -1.12 -12.35
N HIS A 120 -9.72 -1.35 -13.23
CA HIS A 120 -9.94 -1.72 -14.62
C HIS A 120 -8.67 -2.38 -15.19
N THR A 121 -8.83 -3.09 -16.29
CA THR A 121 -7.71 -3.77 -16.95
C THR A 121 -6.94 -2.80 -17.81
N VAL A 122 -5.67 -2.57 -17.49
CA VAL A 122 -4.74 -1.74 -18.30
C VAL A 122 -3.48 -2.53 -18.59
N LYS A 123 -2.95 -2.38 -19.82
CA LYS A 123 -1.72 -3.07 -20.25
C LYS A 123 -0.66 -2.12 -20.80
N TYR A 124 0.61 -2.41 -20.48
CA TYR A 124 1.79 -1.71 -20.98
C TYR A 124 2.90 -2.69 -21.37
N GLU A 125 2.80 -3.27 -22.57
CA GLU A 125 3.66 -4.38 -22.99
C GLU A 125 5.16 -4.04 -23.09
N LYS A 126 5.49 -2.76 -23.26
CA LYS A 126 6.87 -2.27 -23.38
C LYS A 126 7.48 -1.82 -22.05
N ILE A 127 6.68 -1.74 -20.99
CA ILE A 127 7.09 -1.18 -19.68
C ILE A 127 7.00 -2.24 -18.59
N ILE A 128 6.00 -3.12 -18.66
CA ILE A 128 5.72 -4.15 -17.65
C ILE A 128 5.87 -5.52 -18.30
N GLU A 129 6.69 -6.37 -17.70
CA GLU A 129 7.05 -7.70 -18.22
C GLU A 129 5.83 -8.61 -18.43
N ASP A 130 4.93 -8.69 -17.44
CA ASP A 130 3.68 -9.46 -17.55
C ASP A 130 2.55 -8.69 -18.27
N ARG A 131 2.85 -7.47 -18.72
CA ARG A 131 2.02 -6.52 -19.44
C ARG A 131 0.91 -5.87 -18.62
N TYR A 132 0.52 -6.34 -17.44
CA TYR A 132 -0.64 -5.80 -16.72
C TYR A 132 -0.22 -4.77 -15.67
N LEU A 133 -0.83 -3.59 -15.67
CA LEU A 133 -0.54 -2.57 -14.66
C LEU A 133 -1.05 -2.98 -13.28
N TYR A 134 -2.32 -3.33 -13.19
CA TYR A 134 -3.01 -3.53 -11.93
C TYR A 134 -3.17 -5.00 -11.56
N ASN A 135 -2.84 -5.28 -10.29
CA ASN A 135 -3.12 -6.50 -9.56
C ASN A 135 -4.22 -6.23 -8.53
N ARG A 136 -5.01 -7.27 -8.23
CA ARG A 136 -5.87 -7.29 -7.05
C ARG A 136 -4.96 -7.60 -5.87
N CYS A 137 -4.47 -6.54 -5.23
CA CYS A 137 -3.45 -6.64 -4.20
C CYS A 137 -4.14 -6.89 -2.87
N HIS A 138 -3.74 -7.95 -2.20
CA HIS A 138 -4.18 -8.26 -0.84
C HIS A 138 -3.61 -7.23 0.14
N LEU A 139 -4.40 -6.78 1.13
CA LEU A 139 -3.85 -6.01 2.26
C LEU A 139 -3.16 -6.96 3.24
N ILE A 140 -3.81 -8.07 3.57
CA ILE A 140 -3.23 -9.22 4.27
C ILE A 140 -3.09 -10.33 3.24
N ALA A 141 -1.84 -10.65 2.86
CA ALA A 141 -1.56 -11.62 1.82
C ALA A 141 -2.17 -12.99 2.11
N TYR A 142 -2.60 -13.69 1.07
CA TYR A 142 -3.11 -15.07 1.18
C TYR A 142 -2.19 -15.98 1.99
N LYS A 143 -0.86 -15.86 1.80
CA LYS A 143 0.13 -16.69 2.53
C LYS A 143 0.18 -16.42 4.03
N LEU A 144 -0.39 -15.31 4.50
CA LEU A 144 -0.41 -14.91 5.91
C LEU A 144 -1.71 -15.30 6.61
N ALA A 145 -2.85 -15.21 5.91
CA ALA A 145 -4.16 -15.42 6.55
C ALA A 145 -5.14 -16.33 5.81
N GLY A 146 -4.76 -16.88 4.65
CA GLY A 146 -5.62 -17.77 3.86
C GLY A 146 -6.84 -17.13 3.21
N GLU A 147 -7.09 -15.84 3.46
CA GLU A 147 -8.20 -15.11 2.87
C GLU A 147 -8.03 -14.93 1.35
N ASN A 148 -9.01 -15.42 0.61
CA ASN A 148 -8.94 -15.52 -0.84
C ASN A 148 -9.59 -14.32 -1.54
N ALA A 149 -10.86 -14.42 -1.95
CA ALA A 149 -11.58 -13.39 -2.71
C ALA A 149 -12.35 -12.40 -1.82
N ASN A 150 -11.78 -12.01 -0.67
CA ASN A 150 -12.41 -11.07 0.26
C ASN A 150 -12.35 -9.63 -0.27
N GLU A 151 -13.50 -9.05 -0.60
CA GLU A 151 -13.60 -7.69 -1.16
C GLU A 151 -13.09 -6.59 -0.20
N LYS A 152 -13.08 -6.85 1.12
CA LYS A 152 -12.55 -5.92 2.13
C LYS A 152 -11.03 -6.00 2.26
N ASN A 153 -10.40 -6.97 1.60
CA ASN A 153 -8.96 -7.23 1.65
C ASN A 153 -8.25 -6.98 0.31
N LEU A 154 -8.95 -6.53 -0.75
CA LEU A 154 -8.38 -6.41 -2.08
C LEU A 154 -8.45 -4.96 -2.60
N ILE A 155 -7.29 -4.37 -2.90
CA ILE A 155 -7.18 -3.04 -3.50
C ILE A 155 -6.65 -3.09 -4.94
N THR A 156 -6.94 -2.05 -5.71
CA THR A 156 -6.27 -1.81 -7.00
C THR A 156 -4.85 -1.33 -6.73
N GLY A 157 -3.87 -2.21 -6.92
CA GLY A 157 -2.45 -1.89 -6.75
C GLY A 157 -1.63 -2.25 -7.98
N THR A 158 -0.53 -1.55 -8.23
CA THR A 158 0.32 -1.85 -9.39
C THR A 158 1.09 -3.17 -9.21
N ARG A 159 1.58 -3.75 -10.31
CA ARG A 159 2.50 -4.89 -10.25
C ARG A 159 3.75 -4.59 -9.42
N TYR A 160 4.38 -3.44 -9.64
CA TYR A 160 5.56 -3.01 -8.90
C TYR A 160 5.28 -2.83 -7.40
N PHE A 161 4.18 -2.20 -7.05
CA PHE A 161 3.74 -2.07 -5.67
C PHE A 161 3.53 -3.42 -4.99
N ASN A 162 2.85 -4.35 -5.66
CA ASN A 162 2.56 -5.67 -5.12
C ASN A 162 3.84 -6.50 -4.89
N VAL A 163 4.79 -6.46 -5.83
CA VAL A 163 5.96 -7.37 -5.83
C VAL A 163 7.21 -6.73 -5.23
N GLU A 164 7.50 -5.47 -5.52
CA GLU A 164 8.68 -4.78 -5.01
C GLU A 164 8.40 -3.98 -3.74
N GLY A 165 7.13 -3.58 -3.54
CA GLY A 165 6.69 -2.82 -2.37
C GLY A 165 6.31 -3.71 -1.20
N MET A 166 5.26 -4.53 -1.36
CA MET A 166 4.66 -5.29 -0.25
C MET A 166 5.33 -6.63 0.00
N LEU A 167 5.56 -7.43 -1.05
CA LEU A 167 5.99 -8.82 -0.93
C LEU A 167 7.21 -9.06 -0.01
N PRO A 168 8.28 -8.24 -0.02
CA PRO A 168 9.43 -8.45 0.86
C PRO A 168 9.06 -8.46 2.35
N PHE A 169 8.15 -7.58 2.77
CA PHE A 169 7.68 -7.51 4.16
C PHE A 169 6.75 -8.67 4.51
N GLU A 170 5.93 -9.09 3.54
CA GLU A 170 5.08 -10.25 3.72
C GLU A 170 5.92 -11.54 3.80
N ASP A 171 7.02 -11.65 3.05
CA ASP A 171 7.98 -12.77 3.14
C ASP A 171 8.67 -12.78 4.51
N GLU A 172 9.13 -11.63 5.00
CA GLU A 172 9.74 -11.52 6.34
C GLU A 172 8.81 -12.04 7.45
N VAL A 173 7.54 -11.62 7.44
CA VAL A 173 6.53 -12.10 8.40
C VAL A 173 6.28 -13.61 8.23
N ALA A 174 6.09 -14.06 6.99
CA ALA A 174 5.81 -15.47 6.71
C ALA A 174 6.96 -16.38 7.14
N ASP A 175 8.20 -16.00 6.85
CA ASP A 175 9.40 -16.74 7.18
C ASP A 175 9.59 -16.84 8.70
N TYR A 176 9.38 -15.73 9.42
CA TYR A 176 9.45 -15.73 10.89
C TYR A 176 8.43 -16.68 11.52
N VAL A 177 7.15 -16.55 11.16
CA VAL A 177 6.09 -17.44 11.68
C VAL A 177 6.37 -18.88 11.27
N ASN A 178 6.92 -19.09 10.07
CA ASN A 178 7.25 -20.43 9.59
C ASN A 178 8.35 -21.11 10.37
N ALA A 179 9.40 -20.36 10.72
CA ALA A 179 10.59 -20.87 11.42
C ALA A 179 10.36 -21.07 12.91
N THR A 180 9.51 -20.25 13.53
CA THR A 180 9.37 -20.18 14.99
C THR A 180 8.06 -20.77 15.51
N GLY A 181 6.99 -20.74 14.72
CA GLY A 181 5.63 -21.01 15.20
C GLY A 181 5.04 -19.89 16.06
N ASN A 182 5.74 -18.75 16.19
CA ASN A 182 5.31 -17.59 16.95
C ASN A 182 4.26 -16.76 16.17
N HIS A 183 3.75 -15.73 16.84
CA HIS A 183 2.76 -14.81 16.32
C HIS A 183 3.38 -13.47 15.87
N VAL A 184 2.75 -12.83 14.88
CA VAL A 184 3.10 -11.48 14.43
C VAL A 184 1.83 -10.63 14.32
N LEU A 185 1.76 -9.55 15.10
CA LEU A 185 0.75 -8.52 14.89
C LEU A 185 1.07 -7.82 13.57
N TYR A 186 0.12 -7.84 12.64
CA TYR A 186 0.31 -7.34 11.29
C TYR A 186 -0.87 -6.45 10.89
N ARG A 187 -0.57 -5.23 10.43
CA ARG A 187 -1.60 -4.24 10.09
C ARG A 187 -1.24 -3.50 8.82
N VAL A 188 -2.19 -3.46 7.89
CA VAL A 188 -2.04 -2.75 6.62
C VAL A 188 -3.14 -1.72 6.46
N ARG A 189 -2.74 -0.46 6.24
CA ARG A 189 -3.66 0.69 6.10
C ARG A 189 -3.51 1.32 4.72
N PRO A 190 -4.53 1.20 3.84
CA PRO A 190 -4.58 1.94 2.58
C PRO A 190 -4.66 3.45 2.81
N ILE A 191 -3.86 4.20 2.04
CA ILE A 191 -3.79 5.65 2.17
C ILE A 191 -4.33 6.31 0.91
N PHE A 192 -5.49 6.98 1.03
CA PHE A 192 -6.16 7.69 -0.07
C PHE A 192 -6.13 9.20 0.11
N LYS A 193 -6.05 9.97 -0.99
CA LYS A 193 -6.19 11.43 -0.96
C LYS A 193 -7.60 11.83 -1.37
N GLY A 194 -8.37 12.42 -0.44
CA GLY A 194 -9.73 12.88 -0.73
C GLY A 194 -10.63 11.75 -1.24
N SER A 195 -11.23 11.95 -2.42
CA SER A 195 -12.12 10.98 -3.08
C SER A 195 -11.40 10.08 -4.09
N ASP A 196 -10.07 9.94 -4.01
CA ASP A 196 -9.34 9.02 -4.87
C ASP A 196 -9.85 7.59 -4.69
N LEU A 197 -10.06 6.86 -5.79
CA LEU A 197 -10.49 5.47 -5.78
C LEU A 197 -9.32 4.48 -5.73
N VAL A 198 -8.11 4.91 -6.10
CA VAL A 198 -6.89 4.11 -6.00
C VAL A 198 -6.04 4.64 -4.85
N ALA A 199 -5.59 3.76 -3.96
CA ALA A 199 -4.73 4.14 -2.85
C ALA A 199 -3.40 4.70 -3.39
N ARG A 200 -2.85 5.74 -2.75
CA ARG A 200 -1.52 6.27 -3.05
C ARG A 200 -0.41 5.30 -2.65
N GLY A 201 -0.71 4.44 -1.70
CA GLY A 201 0.16 3.44 -1.11
C GLY A 201 -0.51 2.82 0.11
N VAL A 202 0.21 1.98 0.82
CA VAL A 202 -0.23 1.42 2.10
C VAL A 202 0.83 1.66 3.16
N GLN A 203 0.40 1.90 4.39
CA GLN A 203 1.25 1.66 5.56
C GLN A 203 1.20 0.18 5.90
N MET A 204 2.36 -0.42 6.19
CA MET A 204 2.48 -1.77 6.71
C MET A 204 3.22 -1.71 8.05
N GLU A 205 2.63 -2.33 9.07
CA GLU A 205 3.19 -2.46 10.41
C GLU A 205 3.26 -3.95 10.77
N ALA A 206 4.37 -4.38 11.37
CA ALA A 206 4.53 -5.72 11.92
C ALA A 206 5.30 -5.71 13.24
N GLU A 207 4.92 -6.57 14.18
CA GLU A 207 5.63 -6.82 15.42
C GLU A 207 5.46 -8.27 15.87
N SER A 208 6.56 -9.00 16.05
CA SER A 208 6.53 -10.35 16.61
C SER A 208 6.21 -10.34 18.11
N VAL A 209 5.29 -11.19 18.55
CA VAL A 209 4.68 -11.10 19.88
C VAL A 209 5.57 -11.70 20.97
N GLU A 210 5.98 -12.96 20.82
CA GLU A 210 6.64 -13.75 21.86
C GLU A 210 8.05 -13.26 22.18
N ASP A 211 8.73 -12.67 21.20
CA ASP A 211 10.07 -12.13 21.36
C ASP A 211 10.12 -10.61 21.49
N ASN A 212 8.94 -9.96 21.57
CA ASN A 212 8.77 -8.51 21.67
C ASN A 212 9.46 -7.73 20.53
N GLY A 213 9.18 -8.12 19.29
CA GLY A 213 9.66 -7.45 18.09
C GLY A 213 11.13 -7.69 17.76
N LYS A 214 11.79 -8.66 18.42
CA LYS A 214 13.21 -8.97 18.14
C LYS A 214 13.39 -9.66 16.80
N GLY A 215 12.45 -10.52 16.40
CA GLY A 215 12.46 -11.23 15.14
C GLY A 215 11.92 -10.40 13.98
N VAL A 216 10.75 -9.78 14.17
CA VAL A 216 10.09 -8.91 13.17
C VAL A 216 9.62 -7.63 13.85
N SER A 217 10.08 -6.48 13.36
CA SER A 217 9.55 -5.18 13.76
C SER A 217 9.76 -4.15 12.65
N PHE A 218 8.68 -3.66 12.05
CA PHE A 218 8.76 -2.60 11.05
C PHE A 218 7.52 -1.71 10.99
N ASN A 219 7.73 -0.52 10.44
CA ASN A 219 6.70 0.42 10.04
C ASN A 219 7.14 1.13 8.76
N VAL A 220 6.46 0.83 7.66
CA VAL A 220 6.86 1.27 6.32
C VAL A 220 5.66 1.80 5.54
N TYR A 221 5.94 2.69 4.60
CA TYR A 221 4.99 3.10 3.58
C TYR A 221 5.43 2.58 2.22
N CYS A 222 4.58 1.75 1.60
CA CYS A 222 4.80 1.18 0.28
C CYS A 222 4.04 1.99 -0.78
N TYR A 223 4.74 2.51 -1.78
CA TYR A 223 4.17 3.39 -2.80
C TYR A 223 3.38 2.59 -3.85
N ASN A 224 2.13 2.96 -4.08
CA ASN A 224 1.32 2.37 -5.15
C ASN A 224 1.64 3.00 -6.51
N VAL A 225 2.87 2.79 -6.98
CA VAL A 225 3.43 3.40 -8.20
C VAL A 225 3.91 2.34 -9.17
N GLN A 226 4.11 2.71 -10.44
CA GLN A 226 4.77 1.86 -11.42
C GLN A 226 5.80 2.70 -12.17
N PRO A 227 7.11 2.37 -12.09
CA PRO A 227 8.14 3.10 -12.81
C PRO A 227 7.81 3.24 -14.30
N GLY A 228 7.88 4.46 -14.83
CA GLY A 228 7.59 4.78 -16.23
C GLY A 228 6.10 4.99 -16.56
N ILE A 229 5.19 4.86 -15.59
CA ILE A 229 3.75 5.06 -15.77
C ILE A 229 3.23 6.07 -14.74
N ARG A 230 2.52 7.09 -15.24
CA ARG A 230 1.78 8.03 -14.39
C ARG A 230 0.36 7.51 -14.19
N ILE A 231 -0.06 7.46 -12.92
CA ILE A 231 -1.39 7.03 -12.49
C ILE A 231 -2.24 8.24 -12.11
N ASN A 232 -3.48 8.27 -12.58
CA ASN A 232 -4.55 9.10 -12.06
C ASN A 232 -5.28 8.31 -10.97
N TYR A 233 -4.96 8.60 -9.71
CA TYR A 233 -5.52 7.87 -8.58
C TYR A 233 -7.00 8.16 -8.32
N LYS A 234 -7.55 9.18 -8.98
CA LYS A 234 -8.98 9.50 -8.87
C LYS A 234 -9.85 8.36 -9.38
N ASP A 235 -9.45 7.73 -10.48
CA ASP A 235 -10.23 6.71 -11.20
C ASP A 235 -9.41 5.48 -11.64
N GLY A 236 -8.08 5.52 -11.47
CA GLY A 236 -7.14 4.47 -11.89
C GLY A 236 -6.64 4.62 -13.33
N SER A 237 -7.08 5.61 -14.10
CA SER A 237 -6.57 5.80 -15.47
C SER A 237 -5.07 6.08 -15.46
N SER A 238 -4.37 5.74 -16.54
CA SER A 238 -2.90 5.83 -16.56
C SER A 238 -2.35 6.14 -17.95
N GLN A 239 -1.12 6.64 -17.98
CA GLN A 239 -0.38 6.91 -19.23
C GLN A 239 1.13 6.74 -19.01
N PRO A 240 1.90 6.42 -20.08
CA PRO A 240 3.35 6.43 -20.01
C PRO A 240 3.86 7.81 -19.58
N GLU A 241 4.89 7.83 -18.74
CA GLU A 241 5.46 9.07 -18.23
C GLU A 241 6.10 9.93 -19.34
N SER A 242 6.65 9.30 -20.38
CA SER A 242 7.17 9.96 -21.58
C SER A 242 6.11 10.78 -22.32
N GLU A 243 4.86 10.33 -22.35
CA GLU A 243 3.76 11.04 -23.00
C GLU A 243 3.32 12.28 -22.21
N VAL A 244 3.44 12.25 -20.88
CA VAL A 244 3.19 13.42 -20.03
C VAL A 244 4.17 14.54 -20.36
N VAL A 245 5.45 14.21 -20.53
CA VAL A 245 6.51 15.17 -20.87
C VAL A 245 6.29 15.75 -22.27
N ALA A 246 5.93 14.90 -23.24
CA ALA A 246 5.60 15.33 -24.59
C ALA A 246 4.39 16.28 -24.63
N ASN A 247 3.34 16.00 -23.84
CA ASN A 247 2.14 16.83 -23.77
C ASN A 247 2.39 18.18 -23.08
N LYS A 248 3.18 18.22 -22.00
CA LYS A 248 3.62 19.49 -21.39
C LYS A 248 4.44 20.34 -22.37
N ASN A 249 5.32 19.71 -23.16
CA ASN A 249 6.11 20.39 -24.19
C ASN A 249 5.27 20.86 -25.39
N LYS A 250 4.14 20.21 -25.69
CA LYS A 250 3.17 20.66 -26.70
C LYS A 250 2.29 21.80 -26.19
N GLN A 251 1.94 21.80 -24.92
CA GLN A 251 1.11 22.83 -24.30
C GLN A 251 1.91 24.14 -24.09
N SER A 252 3.19 24.05 -23.71
CA SER A 252 4.11 25.21 -23.67
C SER A 252 4.44 25.79 -25.05
N LYS A 253 4.33 25.01 -26.13
CA LYS A 253 4.44 25.50 -27.52
C LYS A 253 3.21 26.29 -28.01
N LYS A 254 2.05 26.18 -27.36
CA LYS A 254 0.83 26.94 -27.75
C LYS A 254 0.70 28.31 -27.05
N GLU A 255 1.52 28.60 -26.05
CA GLU A 255 1.52 29.91 -25.35
C GLU A 255 2.59 30.89 -25.84
N ASN A 256 3.53 30.48 -26.70
CA ASN A 256 4.67 31.32 -27.12
C ASN A 256 4.41 32.23 -28.33
N ASP A 257 3.16 32.41 -28.78
CA ASP A 257 2.84 33.26 -29.93
C ASP A 257 2.13 34.59 -29.58
N ARG A 258 2.24 35.07 -28.33
CA ARG A 258 1.86 36.45 -27.99
C ARG A 258 2.90 37.17 -27.13
N LYS A 259 3.76 37.88 -27.87
CA LYS A 259 4.43 39.15 -27.57
C LYS A 259 5.51 39.19 -26.47
N SER A 260 6.72 39.43 -26.99
CA SER A 260 7.88 40.03 -26.31
C SER A 260 7.57 41.37 -25.61
N LYS A 261 8.16 41.62 -24.43
CA LYS A 261 9.28 42.57 -24.24
C LYS A 261 9.64 42.78 -22.77
N LYS A 262 10.95 42.97 -22.56
CA LYS A 262 11.68 43.51 -21.41
C LYS A 262 12.08 42.56 -20.27
N SER A 263 13.23 41.96 -20.52
CA SER A 263 14.39 41.82 -19.63
C SER A 263 14.41 42.67 -18.35
N LYS A 264 14.62 41.98 -17.22
CA LYS A 264 15.52 42.41 -16.14
C LYS A 264 16.26 41.18 -15.59
N LYS A 265 17.59 41.23 -15.68
CA LYS A 265 18.54 40.37 -14.97
C LYS A 265 18.33 40.51 -13.47
N VAL A 266 18.16 39.40 -12.76
CA VAL A 266 18.52 39.30 -11.34
C VAL A 266 19.27 37.97 -11.17
N VAL A 267 20.54 38.09 -10.82
CA VAL A 267 21.37 37.00 -10.30
C VAL A 267 21.01 36.87 -8.82
N VAL A 268 20.54 35.69 -8.39
CA VAL A 268 20.64 35.28 -6.98
C VAL A 268 20.90 33.77 -6.95
N ASP A 269 22.11 33.45 -6.48
CA ASP A 269 22.54 32.20 -5.89
C ASP A 269 21.52 31.70 -4.86
N ASN A 270 21.13 30.43 -4.94
CA ASN A 270 20.48 29.73 -3.83
C ASN A 270 20.86 28.26 -3.88
N GLY A 271 21.91 27.94 -3.13
CA GLY A 271 22.33 26.59 -2.82
C GLY A 271 21.19 25.74 -2.27
N VAL A 272 20.68 24.82 -3.09
CA VAL A 272 19.92 23.67 -2.63
C VAL A 272 20.90 22.50 -2.58
N LYS A 273 21.37 22.16 -1.38
CA LYS A 273 22.06 20.88 -1.14
C LYS A 273 21.01 19.78 -1.28
N VAL A 274 20.86 19.26 -2.49
CA VAL A 274 20.19 17.98 -2.72
C VAL A 274 21.04 16.92 -2.03
N SER A 275 20.48 16.22 -1.04
CA SER A 275 21.15 15.07 -0.41
C SER A 275 21.25 13.96 -1.45
N VAL A 276 22.39 13.89 -2.12
CA VAL A 276 22.68 12.85 -3.11
C VAL A 276 23.04 11.58 -2.35
N HIS A 277 22.13 10.61 -2.34
CA HIS A 277 22.42 9.27 -1.81
C HIS A 277 23.29 8.50 -2.81
N TYR A 278 24.48 8.10 -2.39
CA TYR A 278 25.38 7.25 -3.17
C TYR A 278 25.15 5.78 -2.83
N ILE A 279 25.32 4.92 -3.83
CA ILE A 279 25.34 3.48 -3.67
C ILE A 279 26.69 2.97 -4.14
N ALA A 280 27.48 2.47 -3.20
CA ALA A 280 28.76 1.83 -3.44
C ALA A 280 28.60 0.33 -3.63
N ASN A 281 29.41 -0.23 -4.54
CA ASN A 281 29.51 -1.65 -4.77
C ASN A 281 30.79 -2.16 -4.10
N THR A 282 30.65 -2.92 -3.03
CA THR A 282 31.77 -3.41 -2.20
C THR A 282 32.73 -4.33 -2.97
N ASN A 283 32.24 -5.02 -4.01
CA ASN A 283 33.03 -5.91 -4.86
C ASN A 283 33.84 -5.13 -5.92
N THR A 284 33.20 -4.21 -6.66
CA THR A 284 33.87 -3.48 -7.75
C THR A 284 34.61 -2.22 -7.31
N LYS A 285 34.45 -1.83 -6.04
CA LYS A 285 34.95 -0.56 -5.48
C LYS A 285 34.52 0.66 -6.29
N LYS A 286 33.32 0.62 -6.88
CA LYS A 286 32.70 1.76 -7.58
C LYS A 286 31.51 2.27 -6.81
N PHE A 287 31.28 3.58 -6.82
CA PHE A 287 30.07 4.16 -6.27
C PHE A 287 29.29 4.94 -7.32
N HIS A 288 27.98 4.98 -7.11
CA HIS A 288 26.99 5.40 -8.08
C HIS A 288 26.02 6.39 -7.42
N LEU A 289 25.40 7.28 -8.21
CA LEU A 289 24.14 7.88 -7.79
C LEU A 289 23.10 6.77 -7.63
N SER A 290 22.19 6.87 -6.66
CA SER A 290 21.10 5.89 -6.48
C SER A 290 20.27 5.66 -7.75
N THR A 291 20.19 6.67 -8.63
CA THR A 291 19.50 6.64 -9.92
C THR A 291 20.32 6.04 -11.08
N CYS A 292 21.58 5.67 -10.84
CA CYS A 292 22.43 5.14 -11.89
C CYS A 292 21.90 3.80 -12.39
N ARG A 293 21.76 3.65 -13.72
CA ARG A 293 21.33 2.39 -14.35
C ARG A 293 22.11 1.16 -13.90
N SER A 294 23.39 1.33 -13.55
CA SER A 294 24.24 0.23 -13.08
C SER A 294 23.85 -0.29 -11.70
N VAL A 295 23.13 0.50 -10.90
CA VAL A 295 22.66 0.11 -9.56
C VAL A 295 21.74 -1.11 -9.64
N LYS A 296 20.86 -1.16 -10.63
CA LYS A 296 19.92 -2.27 -10.87
C LYS A 296 20.60 -3.60 -11.22
N LEU A 297 21.87 -3.54 -11.62
CA LEU A 297 22.68 -4.69 -11.99
C LEU A 297 23.55 -5.17 -10.83
N MET A 298 23.53 -4.47 -9.69
CA MET A 298 24.32 -4.83 -8.51
C MET A 298 23.55 -5.84 -7.68
N LYS A 299 24.27 -6.85 -7.17
CA LYS A 299 23.70 -7.77 -6.18
C LYS A 299 23.52 -7.02 -4.87
N ALA A 300 22.33 -7.13 -4.26
CA ALA A 300 21.99 -6.44 -3.01
C ALA A 300 23.05 -6.61 -1.91
N LYS A 301 23.57 -7.84 -1.72
CA LYS A 301 24.64 -8.14 -0.75
C LYS A 301 25.96 -7.37 -0.97
N ASN A 302 26.16 -6.81 -2.15
CA ASN A 302 27.36 -6.02 -2.49
C ASN A 302 27.07 -4.51 -2.46
N MET A 303 25.88 -4.07 -2.02
CA MET A 303 25.47 -2.67 -2.04
C MET A 303 25.66 -2.05 -0.66
N TYR A 304 26.32 -0.90 -0.62
CA TYR A 304 26.54 -0.08 0.58
C TYR A 304 26.04 1.34 0.29
N LYS A 305 25.16 1.89 1.13
CA LYS A 305 24.64 3.25 0.97
C LYS A 305 25.49 4.23 1.76
N SER A 306 25.80 5.39 1.17
CA SER A 306 26.50 6.48 1.86
C SER A 306 26.05 7.82 1.27
N ASP A 307 26.03 8.85 2.11
CA ASP A 307 25.65 10.21 1.72
C ASP A 307 26.88 11.12 1.58
N ASN A 308 28.08 10.56 1.80
CA ASN A 308 29.32 11.29 1.82
C ASN A 308 30.26 10.83 0.70
N ARG A 309 30.30 11.62 -0.37
CA ARG A 309 31.18 11.39 -1.52
C ARG A 309 32.66 11.34 -1.14
N LYS A 310 33.09 12.21 -0.22
CA LYS A 310 34.50 12.31 0.18
C LYS A 310 34.91 11.07 0.96
N GLU A 311 34.07 10.61 1.89
CA GLU A 311 34.28 9.36 2.62
C GLU A 311 34.44 8.16 1.68
N LEU A 312 33.61 8.05 0.64
CA LEU A 312 33.71 6.98 -0.35
C LEU A 312 35.05 7.02 -1.11
N ILE A 313 35.50 8.21 -1.51
CA ILE A 313 36.79 8.38 -2.20
C ILE A 313 37.96 8.07 -1.25
N ASP A 314 37.92 8.59 -0.03
CA ASP A 314 38.94 8.36 1.00
C ASP A 314 39.00 6.86 1.39
N SER A 315 37.86 6.15 1.29
CA SER A 315 37.74 4.68 1.48
C SER A 315 38.10 3.85 0.24
N GLY A 316 38.66 4.47 -0.80
CA GLY A 316 39.17 3.79 -2.00
C GLY A 316 38.12 3.45 -3.06
N TYR A 317 36.92 4.02 -3.01
CA TYR A 317 35.91 3.83 -4.05
C TYR A 317 36.06 4.85 -5.19
N VAL A 318 35.87 4.39 -6.42
CA VAL A 318 35.98 5.20 -7.64
C VAL A 318 34.59 5.62 -8.12
N PRO A 319 34.37 6.89 -8.50
CA PRO A 319 33.08 7.34 -9.01
C PRO A 319 32.73 6.64 -10.33
N CYS A 320 31.46 6.24 -10.46
CA CYS A 320 30.97 5.66 -11.68
C CYS A 320 31.05 6.66 -12.84
N LYS A 321 31.77 6.31 -13.91
CA LYS A 321 31.92 7.16 -15.11
C LYS A 321 30.61 7.42 -15.88
N ILE A 322 29.56 6.62 -15.61
CA ILE A 322 28.25 6.72 -16.27
C ILE A 322 27.39 7.79 -15.61
N CYS A 323 27.13 7.69 -14.31
CA CYS A 323 26.31 8.69 -13.60
C CYS A 323 27.12 9.87 -13.06
N ARG A 324 28.46 9.79 -13.10
CA ARG A 324 29.41 10.83 -12.65
C ARG A 324 29.03 11.44 -11.30
N PRO A 325 28.97 10.61 -10.23
CA PRO A 325 28.59 11.03 -8.89
C PRO A 325 29.64 11.92 -8.21
#